data_AF-A0A3M9N8A8-F1
#
_entry.id   AF-A0A3M9N8A8-F1
#
_cell.length_a   1.000
_cell.length_b   1.000
_cell.length_c   1.000
_cell.angle_alpha   90.00
_cell.angle_beta   90.00
_cell.angle_gamma   90.00
#
_symmetry.space_group_name_H-M   'P 1'
#
loop_
_entity.id
_entity.type
_entity.pdbx_description
1 polymer ?
#
loop_
_entity_poly.entity_id
_entity_poly.type
_entity_poly.pdbx_seq_one_letter_code
_entity_poly.pdbx_strand_id
1 'polypeptide(L)'
;MTLCTAYIRQANDTEELVFATDSCLTGGEKWKHGIKLFELPRKDCLLCFAGSTIRAYPLVLNLVSSIYLDNYLQSPSATLAEVLEFLSELFTKLVKTITEVGKEQIHEERGAARFLFGGWDWQEGRNGAFKVWELFYSKEVEGFIFNELTNNSTQTIFYTFLGDAAIDVEKEAKDRFKKLLADEDRIGSKIDMEPLRILSGISLDKNIREVDGSLQIAKIYKSNRTEFFGIYWESSKGKPCFQGREYNEINKPLVRYFDPDTFEIIESDLPNKLCNITEEVYQEDYETVKECFDDGGFLKGNLTEKQKYTLRLIFKNVAYKQFIMLQEESEAQLHIKE
;
A
#
# COMPACT_ATOMS: atom_id res chain seq x y z
N MET A 1 -9.97 16.01 -2.65
CA MET A 1 -10.90 14.94 -3.05
C MET A 1 -10.15 13.64 -3.33
N THR A 2 -10.55 12.56 -2.65
CA THR A 2 -9.82 11.29 -2.42
C THR A 2 -10.79 10.22 -1.90
N LEU A 3 -10.46 8.93 -2.09
CA LEU A 3 -10.96 7.84 -1.24
C LEU A 3 -9.79 7.04 -0.65
N CYS A 4 -9.84 6.81 0.65
CA CYS A 4 -8.92 6.00 1.43
C CYS A 4 -9.68 4.86 2.11
N THR A 5 -9.01 3.73 2.33
CA THR A 5 -9.51 2.62 3.14
C THR A 5 -8.44 2.13 4.10
N ALA A 6 -8.88 1.70 5.28
CA ALA A 6 -8.06 0.94 6.21
C ALA A 6 -8.86 -0.26 6.74
N TYR A 7 -8.25 -1.44 6.82
CA TYR A 7 -8.95 -2.65 7.26
C TYR A 7 -7.98 -3.70 7.81
N ILE A 8 -8.46 -4.54 8.73
CA ILE A 8 -7.69 -5.68 9.23
C ILE A 8 -8.02 -6.87 8.34
N ARG A 9 -7.07 -7.23 7.48
CA ARG A 9 -7.15 -8.42 6.63
C ARG A 9 -6.90 -9.66 7.48
N GLN A 10 -7.75 -10.66 7.33
CA GLN A 10 -7.75 -11.92 8.07
C GLN A 10 -7.70 -13.08 7.07
N ALA A 11 -6.49 -13.49 6.68
CA ALA A 11 -6.27 -14.54 5.68
C ALA A 11 -5.20 -15.52 6.15
N ASN A 12 -5.36 -16.80 5.81
CA ASN A 12 -4.42 -17.89 6.15
C ASN A 12 -4.06 -17.93 7.64
N ASP A 13 -5.04 -17.72 8.52
CA ASP A 13 -4.89 -17.66 9.98
C ASP A 13 -3.88 -16.60 10.48
N THR A 14 -3.61 -15.60 9.63
CA THR A 14 -2.82 -14.42 9.98
C THR A 14 -3.65 -13.17 9.83
N GLU A 15 -3.18 -12.10 10.47
CA GLU A 15 -3.80 -10.78 10.38
C GLU A 15 -2.76 -9.73 10.05
N GLU A 16 -3.16 -8.79 9.21
CA GLU A 16 -2.37 -7.64 8.79
C GLU A 16 -3.28 -6.43 8.60
N LEU A 17 -2.78 -5.24 8.95
CA LEU A 17 -3.50 -3.99 8.75
C LEU A 17 -3.15 -3.46 7.36
N VAL A 18 -4.14 -3.27 6.50
CA VAL A 18 -3.97 -2.76 5.14
C VAL A 18 -4.46 -1.33 5.07
N PHE A 19 -3.67 -0.46 4.46
CA PHE A 19 -4.06 0.88 4.05
C PHE A 19 -4.00 0.98 2.54
N ALA A 20 -5.01 1.60 1.94
CA ALA A 20 -4.97 1.92 0.52
C ALA A 20 -5.71 3.22 0.18
N THR A 21 -5.33 3.84 -0.93
CA THR A 21 -5.94 5.07 -1.46
C THR A 21 -5.76 5.16 -2.97
N ASP A 22 -6.62 5.93 -3.64
CA ASP A 22 -6.43 6.32 -5.04
C ASP A 22 -5.22 7.29 -5.19
N SER A 23 -4.90 7.72 -6.41
CA SER A 23 -3.77 8.63 -6.67
C SER A 23 -4.15 9.92 -7.37
N CYS A 24 -5.45 10.22 -7.49
CA CYS A 24 -5.93 11.39 -8.18
C CYS A 24 -5.97 12.64 -7.30
N LEU A 25 -5.24 13.68 -7.66
CA LEU A 25 -5.43 15.02 -7.09
C LEU A 25 -6.28 15.84 -8.04
N THR A 26 -7.22 16.57 -7.46
CA THR A 26 -8.09 17.49 -8.20
C THR A 26 -8.14 18.85 -7.51
N GLY A 27 -8.23 19.93 -8.29
CA GLY A 27 -8.34 21.29 -7.75
C GLY A 27 -7.97 22.32 -8.82
N GLY A 28 -8.89 22.63 -9.73
CA GLY A 28 -8.61 23.37 -10.97
C GLY A 28 -8.00 22.50 -12.07
N GLU A 29 -7.16 21.54 -11.71
CA GLU A 29 -6.57 20.52 -12.59
C GLU A 29 -6.85 19.10 -12.11
N LYS A 30 -6.37 18.09 -12.85
CA LYS A 30 -6.49 16.66 -12.51
C LYS A 30 -5.16 15.95 -12.72
N TRP A 31 -4.58 15.40 -11.65
CA TRP A 31 -3.28 14.72 -11.64
C TRP A 31 -3.44 13.31 -11.09
N LYS A 32 -3.16 12.27 -11.90
CA LYS A 32 -3.37 10.87 -11.51
C LYS A 32 -2.24 10.23 -10.70
N HIS A 33 -1.26 11.00 -10.23
CA HIS A 33 -0.02 10.48 -9.64
C HIS A 33 0.35 11.13 -8.29
N GLY A 34 -0.65 11.64 -7.56
CA GLY A 34 -0.43 12.26 -6.26
C GLY A 34 -0.31 11.25 -5.14
N ILE A 35 0.70 11.40 -4.29
CA ILE A 35 0.92 10.54 -3.13
C ILE A 35 -0.05 10.93 -2.02
N LYS A 36 -0.72 9.95 -1.42
CA LYS A 36 -1.73 10.15 -0.37
C LYS A 36 -1.57 9.18 0.81
N LEU A 37 -0.71 8.17 0.67
CA LEU A 37 -0.35 7.19 1.70
C LEU A 37 1.13 7.33 2.06
N PHE A 38 1.41 7.44 3.35
CA PHE A 38 2.73 7.77 3.88
C PHE A 38 3.18 6.76 4.93
N GLU A 39 4.43 6.34 4.80
CA GLU A 39 5.20 5.82 5.93
C GLU A 39 5.68 7.02 6.76
N LEU A 40 5.51 6.95 8.07
CA LEU A 40 6.21 7.90 8.95
C LEU A 40 7.67 7.44 9.09
N PRO A 41 8.58 8.26 9.64
CA PRO A 41 9.94 7.83 9.99
C PRO A 41 10.01 6.79 11.14
N ARG A 42 9.09 5.83 11.16
CA ARG A 42 8.99 4.65 12.01
C ARG A 42 8.20 3.57 11.24
N LYS A 43 8.49 2.30 11.48
CA LYS A 43 8.10 1.19 10.59
C LYS A 43 6.85 0.42 11.01
N ASP A 44 6.12 0.90 11.98
CA ASP A 44 4.98 0.22 12.62
C ASP A 44 3.66 0.97 12.47
N CYS A 45 3.65 2.08 11.73
CA CYS A 45 2.44 2.87 11.47
C CYS A 45 2.42 3.48 10.06
N LEU A 46 1.21 3.84 9.62
CA LEU A 46 0.90 4.47 8.36
C LEU A 46 -0.04 5.67 8.58
N LEU A 47 0.02 6.62 7.65
CA LEU A 47 -0.87 7.76 7.59
C LEU A 47 -1.39 7.94 6.17
N CYS A 48 -2.69 8.11 5.98
CA CYS A 48 -3.25 8.61 4.72
C CYS A 48 -4.25 9.74 4.97
N PHE A 49 -4.60 10.49 3.94
CA PHE A 49 -5.48 11.65 4.07
C PHE A 49 -6.57 11.71 3.00
N ALA A 50 -7.69 12.35 3.35
CA ALA A 50 -8.69 12.83 2.41
C ALA A 50 -8.92 14.34 2.62
N GLY A 51 -9.42 15.02 1.59
CA GLY A 51 -9.64 16.48 1.61
C GLY A 51 -8.67 17.26 0.72
N SER A 52 -8.38 18.49 1.15
CA SER A 52 -7.52 19.47 0.48
C SER A 52 -6.04 19.10 0.57
N THR A 53 -5.37 19.08 -0.58
CA THR A 53 -3.91 18.87 -0.68
C THR A 53 -3.11 20.05 -0.16
N ILE A 54 -3.64 21.28 -0.34
CA ILE A 54 -3.07 22.53 0.21
C ILE A 54 -2.96 22.44 1.73
N ARG A 55 -3.92 21.74 2.36
CA ARG A 55 -3.92 21.50 3.80
C ARG A 55 -3.07 20.29 4.18
N ALA A 56 -3.29 19.16 3.53
CA ALA A 56 -2.73 17.89 3.96
C ALA A 56 -1.21 17.82 3.81
N TYR A 57 -0.65 18.24 2.66
CA TYR A 57 0.79 18.08 2.42
C TYR A 57 1.67 18.88 3.39
N PRO A 58 1.42 20.18 3.68
CA PRO A 58 2.21 20.89 4.68
C PRO A 58 2.14 20.24 6.07
N LEU A 59 0.97 19.74 6.47
CA LEU A 59 0.81 19.05 7.75
C LEU A 59 1.65 17.76 7.80
N VAL A 60 1.51 16.90 6.79
CA VAL A 60 2.26 15.63 6.70
C VAL A 60 3.78 15.87 6.62
N LEU A 61 4.23 16.84 5.83
CA LEU A 61 5.66 17.15 5.70
C LEU A 61 6.26 17.64 7.02
N ASN A 62 5.54 18.48 7.77
CA ASN A 62 5.98 18.90 9.10
C ASN A 62 6.02 17.72 10.07
N LEU A 63 5.04 16.81 10.03
CA LEU A 63 5.03 15.61 10.87
C LEU A 63 6.23 14.70 10.57
N VAL A 64 6.44 14.36 9.30
CA VAL A 64 7.57 13.53 8.87
C VAL A 64 8.89 14.18 9.29
N SER A 65 9.06 15.48 9.05
CA SER A 65 10.26 16.18 9.49
C SER A 65 10.44 16.18 11.00
N SER A 66 9.36 16.33 11.77
CA SER A 66 9.46 16.40 13.24
C SER A 66 9.81 15.05 13.84
N ILE A 67 9.19 13.96 13.38
CA ILE A 67 9.53 12.60 13.83
C ILE A 67 10.97 12.28 13.41
N TYR A 68 11.38 12.60 12.19
CA TYR A 68 12.74 12.33 11.70
C TYR A 68 13.85 13.01 12.54
N LEU A 69 13.54 14.12 13.22
CA LEU A 69 14.48 14.83 14.09
C LEU A 69 14.41 14.38 15.55
N ASP A 70 13.43 13.56 15.91
CA ASP A 70 13.20 13.08 17.28
C ASP A 70 13.48 11.57 17.37
N ASN A 71 14.61 11.20 17.98
CA ASN A 71 15.02 9.80 18.13
C ASN A 71 14.02 8.97 18.96
N TYR A 72 13.29 9.60 19.88
CA TYR A 72 12.31 8.89 20.70
C TYR A 72 11.06 8.55 19.89
N LEU A 73 10.53 9.50 19.12
CA LEU A 73 9.35 9.27 18.27
C LEU A 73 9.60 8.27 17.12
N GLN A 74 10.84 8.17 16.65
CA GLN A 74 11.28 7.14 15.68
C GLN A 74 11.35 5.73 16.30
N SER A 75 11.57 5.66 17.61
CA SER A 75 11.79 4.40 18.30
C SER A 75 10.46 3.68 18.57
N PRO A 76 10.44 2.33 18.53
CA PRO A 76 9.34 1.52 19.05
C PRO A 76 9.06 1.72 20.56
N SER A 77 9.93 2.43 21.27
CA SER A 77 9.71 2.87 22.66
C SER A 77 8.58 3.88 22.79
N ALA A 78 8.39 4.75 21.78
CA ALA A 78 7.23 5.63 21.73
C ALA A 78 6.02 4.82 21.23
N THR A 79 4.99 4.79 22.05
CA THR A 79 3.71 4.14 21.76
C THR A 79 3.00 4.82 20.59
N LEU A 80 2.05 4.12 19.96
CA LEU A 80 1.22 4.72 18.93
C LEU A 80 0.37 5.87 19.48
N ALA A 81 -0.06 5.77 20.74
CA ALA A 81 -0.80 6.83 21.43
C ALA A 81 0.05 8.11 21.58
N GLU A 82 1.31 8.00 22.00
CA GLU A 82 2.22 9.16 22.12
C GLU A 82 2.48 9.82 20.76
N VAL A 83 2.65 9.02 19.69
CA VAL A 83 2.78 9.58 18.32
C VAL A 83 1.50 10.25 17.88
N LEU A 84 0.34 9.67 18.18
CA LEU A 84 -0.97 10.21 17.83
C LEU A 84 -1.24 11.55 18.55
N GLU A 85 -0.91 11.63 19.84
CA GLU A 85 -0.98 12.87 20.62
C GLU A 85 -0.07 13.94 20.02
N PHE A 86 1.20 13.61 19.78
CA PHE A 86 2.15 14.51 19.12
C PHE A 86 1.62 15.01 17.76
N LEU A 87 1.09 14.11 16.94
CA LEU A 87 0.52 14.41 15.63
C LEU A 87 -0.64 15.41 15.76
N SER A 88 -1.57 15.15 16.70
CA SER A 88 -2.72 16.02 16.97
C SER A 88 -2.31 17.42 17.43
N GLU A 89 -1.35 17.50 18.35
CA GLU A 89 -0.81 18.77 18.85
C GLU A 89 -0.09 19.55 17.76
N LEU A 90 0.77 18.89 16.98
CA LEU A 90 1.49 19.49 15.87
C LEU A 90 0.53 20.06 14.83
N PHE A 91 -0.46 19.26 14.39
CA PHE A 91 -1.43 19.71 13.40
C PHE A 91 -2.24 20.88 13.92
N THR A 92 -2.70 20.82 15.18
CA THR A 92 -3.39 21.92 15.85
C THR A 92 -2.56 23.19 15.84
N LYS A 93 -1.28 23.11 16.23
CA LYS A 93 -0.37 24.25 16.24
C LYS A 93 -0.20 24.85 14.84
N LEU A 94 0.00 24.01 13.83
CA LEU A 94 0.19 24.44 12.44
C LEU A 94 -1.06 25.10 11.87
N VAL A 95 -2.25 24.54 12.06
CA VAL A 95 -3.46 25.14 11.48
C VAL A 95 -3.86 26.44 12.18
N LYS A 96 -3.48 26.61 13.45
CA LYS A 96 -3.68 27.87 14.18
C LYS A 96 -2.82 29.04 13.66
N THR A 97 -1.73 28.79 12.94
CA THR A 97 -0.93 29.87 12.33
C THR A 97 -1.62 30.52 11.12
N ILE A 98 -2.65 29.87 10.58
CA ILE A 98 -3.43 30.43 9.48
C ILE A 98 -4.36 31.48 10.03
N THR A 99 -4.15 32.69 9.54
CA THR A 99 -4.78 33.93 10.04
C THR A 99 -5.24 34.84 8.90
N GLU A 100 -4.67 34.70 7.69
CA GLU A 100 -4.99 35.51 6.50
C GLU A 100 -6.27 35.05 5.76
N VAL A 101 -7.16 34.33 6.45
CA VAL A 101 -8.45 33.87 5.92
C VAL A 101 -9.57 34.59 6.66
N GLY A 102 -10.68 34.90 5.98
CA GLY A 102 -11.86 35.48 6.62
C GLY A 102 -12.35 34.64 7.79
N LYS A 103 -12.83 35.29 8.87
CA LYS A 103 -13.30 34.62 10.09
C LYS A 103 -14.41 33.59 9.84
N GLU A 104 -15.19 33.77 8.79
CA GLU A 104 -16.28 32.87 8.42
C GLU A 104 -15.79 31.54 7.84
N GLN A 105 -14.65 31.55 7.14
CA GLN A 105 -14.05 30.39 6.47
C GLN A 105 -12.90 29.76 7.26
N ILE A 106 -12.47 30.38 8.36
CA ILE A 106 -11.27 29.98 9.08
C ILE A 106 -11.30 28.52 9.53
N HIS A 107 -12.45 28.04 10.02
CA HIS A 107 -12.59 26.66 10.49
C HIS A 107 -12.69 25.66 9.34
N GLU A 108 -13.33 26.04 8.24
CA GLU A 108 -13.38 25.23 7.01
C GLU A 108 -11.96 25.04 6.47
N GLU A 109 -11.19 26.12 6.34
CA GLU A 109 -9.82 26.05 5.88
C GLU A 109 -8.93 25.22 6.81
N ARG A 110 -9.00 25.47 8.13
CA ARG A 110 -8.23 24.71 9.13
C ARG A 110 -8.58 23.22 9.12
N GLY A 111 -9.85 22.89 8.88
CA GLY A 111 -10.38 21.53 8.84
C GLY A 111 -10.48 20.90 7.45
N ALA A 112 -9.89 21.50 6.42
CA ALA A 112 -10.04 21.05 5.04
C ALA A 112 -9.39 19.68 4.74
N ALA A 113 -8.73 19.03 5.71
CA ALA A 113 -8.19 17.68 5.58
C ALA A 113 -8.52 16.81 6.79
N ARG A 114 -8.80 15.54 6.52
CA ARG A 114 -8.99 14.45 7.49
C ARG A 114 -7.96 13.37 7.23
N PHE A 115 -7.62 12.60 8.26
CA PHE A 115 -6.56 11.60 8.19
C PHE A 115 -7.02 10.27 8.77
N LEU A 116 -6.52 9.17 8.21
CA LEU A 116 -6.47 7.89 8.90
C LEU A 116 -5.03 7.66 9.35
N PHE A 117 -4.85 7.42 10.63
CA PHE A 117 -3.60 6.98 11.24
C PHE A 117 -3.81 5.58 11.79
N GLY A 118 -2.85 4.68 11.61
CA GLY A 118 -2.96 3.35 12.18
C GLY A 118 -1.66 2.60 12.21
N GLY A 119 -1.60 1.59 13.08
CA GLY A 119 -0.37 0.87 13.37
C GLY A 119 -0.59 -0.44 14.10
N TRP A 120 0.51 -1.15 14.36
CA TRP A 120 0.56 -2.28 15.27
C TRP A 120 1.02 -1.82 16.65
N ASP A 121 0.14 -1.93 17.65
CA ASP A 121 0.49 -1.67 19.04
C ASP A 121 0.86 -2.99 19.72
N TRP A 122 2.16 -3.19 19.95
CA TRP A 122 2.65 -4.41 20.60
C TRP A 122 2.44 -4.43 22.12
N GLN A 123 2.15 -3.27 22.74
CA GLN A 123 1.95 -3.14 24.18
C GLN A 123 0.48 -3.40 24.58
N GLU A 124 -0.44 -3.33 23.63
CA GLU A 124 -1.86 -3.56 23.86
C GLU A 124 -2.16 -5.04 24.18
N GLY A 125 -2.33 -5.33 25.47
CA GLY A 125 -2.65 -6.69 25.95
C GLY A 125 -1.49 -7.68 25.80
N ARG A 126 -1.80 -8.98 25.82
CA ARG A 126 -0.75 -10.04 25.77
C ARG A 126 -0.23 -10.33 24.36
N ASN A 127 -0.98 -9.97 23.32
CA ASN A 127 -0.72 -10.36 21.94
C ASN A 127 -0.56 -9.17 20.98
N GLY A 128 -0.60 -7.93 21.49
CA GLY A 128 -0.70 -6.72 20.70
C GLY A 128 -2.05 -6.57 19.96
N ALA A 129 -2.27 -5.40 19.37
CA ALA A 129 -3.46 -5.12 18.57
C ALA A 129 -3.16 -4.17 17.41
N PHE A 130 -3.87 -4.35 16.29
CA PHE A 130 -3.92 -3.33 15.25
C PHE A 130 -4.88 -2.23 15.68
N LYS A 131 -4.45 -0.99 15.52
CA LYS A 131 -5.22 0.19 15.93
C LYS A 131 -5.32 1.18 14.79
N VAL A 132 -6.50 1.78 14.64
CA VAL A 132 -6.77 2.80 13.62
C VAL A 132 -7.56 3.94 14.22
N TRP A 133 -7.14 5.16 13.92
CA TRP A 133 -7.77 6.39 14.35
C TRP A 133 -8.12 7.27 13.14
N GLU A 134 -9.27 7.91 13.22
CA GLU A 134 -9.58 9.05 12.38
C GLU A 134 -9.10 10.33 13.08
N LEU A 135 -8.34 11.16 12.36
CA LEU A 135 -7.93 12.48 12.81
C LEU A 135 -8.66 13.56 12.00
N PHE A 136 -9.25 14.54 12.69
CA PHE A 136 -10.01 15.62 12.07
C PHE A 136 -10.00 16.88 12.91
N TYR A 137 -10.23 18.02 12.28
CA TYR A 137 -10.33 19.30 12.98
C TYR A 137 -11.72 19.49 13.60
N SER A 138 -11.76 19.83 14.88
CA SER A 138 -12.97 20.25 15.59
C SER A 138 -13.02 21.78 15.72
N LYS A 139 -14.14 22.37 15.30
CA LYS A 139 -14.42 23.79 15.51
C LYS A 139 -14.59 24.15 16.98
N GLU A 140 -15.13 23.23 17.79
CA GLU A 140 -15.39 23.48 19.23
C GLU A 140 -14.10 23.59 20.04
N VAL A 141 -13.13 22.73 19.74
CA VAL A 141 -11.80 22.71 20.39
C VAL A 141 -10.80 23.63 19.66
N GLU A 142 -11.18 24.11 18.47
CA GLU A 142 -10.33 24.79 17.51
C GLU A 142 -9.00 24.07 17.24
N GLY A 143 -9.03 22.75 17.13
CA GLY A 143 -7.85 21.92 16.97
C GLY A 143 -8.15 20.57 16.36
N PHE A 144 -7.11 19.84 16.00
CA PHE A 144 -7.23 18.44 15.63
C PHE A 144 -7.55 17.62 16.87
N ILE A 145 -8.46 16.68 16.69
CA ILE A 145 -8.82 15.63 17.64
C ILE A 145 -8.86 14.31 16.89
N PHE A 146 -8.96 13.21 17.63
CA PHE A 146 -8.98 11.88 17.04
C PHE A 146 -9.99 10.97 17.72
N ASN A 147 -10.53 10.05 16.91
CA ASN A 147 -11.42 8.98 17.36
C ASN A 147 -10.81 7.63 17.00
N GLU A 148 -10.66 6.75 17.98
CA GLU A 148 -10.28 5.36 17.70
C GLU A 148 -11.45 4.63 17.02
N LEU A 149 -11.18 4.05 15.85
CA LEU A 149 -12.14 3.30 15.05
C LEU A 149 -12.15 1.81 15.39
N THR A 150 -11.11 1.32 16.07
CA THR A 150 -10.89 -0.08 16.48
C THR A 150 -11.29 -0.37 17.92
N ASN A 151 -11.92 0.57 18.63
CA ASN A 151 -12.22 0.44 20.06
C ASN A 151 -13.40 -0.49 20.40
N ASN A 152 -14.11 -1.01 19.40
CA ASN A 152 -15.26 -1.88 19.62
C ASN A 152 -14.84 -3.34 19.84
N SER A 153 -14.77 -3.76 21.10
CA SER A 153 -14.38 -5.12 21.51
C SER A 153 -15.34 -6.23 21.03
N THR A 154 -16.56 -5.88 20.60
CA THR A 154 -17.53 -6.85 20.07
C THR A 154 -17.38 -7.08 18.55
N GLN A 155 -16.60 -6.23 17.88
CA GLN A 155 -16.45 -6.26 16.44
C GLN A 155 -15.28 -7.17 16.05
N THR A 156 -15.58 -8.28 15.38
CA THR A 156 -14.58 -9.27 14.95
C THR A 156 -13.92 -8.91 13.61
N ILE A 157 -14.50 -7.98 12.86
CA ILE A 157 -14.07 -7.55 11.54
C ILE A 157 -13.95 -6.02 11.48
N PHE A 158 -12.81 -5.49 11.03
CA PHE A 158 -12.60 -4.05 10.96
C PHE A 158 -12.34 -3.59 9.52
N TYR A 159 -13.09 -2.57 9.09
CA TYR A 159 -12.83 -1.81 7.89
C TYR A 159 -13.37 -0.38 8.05
N THR A 160 -12.77 0.57 7.36
CA THR A 160 -13.26 1.94 7.25
C THR A 160 -12.92 2.54 5.89
N PHE A 161 -13.75 3.47 5.45
CA PHE A 161 -13.52 4.31 4.28
C PHE A 161 -13.53 5.77 4.73
N LEU A 162 -12.52 6.53 4.30
CA LEU A 162 -12.41 7.97 4.53
C LEU A 162 -12.31 8.64 3.17
N GLY A 163 -13.20 9.58 2.87
CA GLY A 163 -13.29 10.15 1.53
C GLY A 163 -13.78 11.59 1.51
N ASP A 164 -13.46 12.25 0.40
CA ASP A 164 -13.88 13.60 0.08
C ASP A 164 -14.12 13.66 -1.43
N ALA A 165 -15.35 13.91 -1.86
CA ALA A 165 -15.73 14.01 -3.26
C ALA A 165 -17.03 14.85 -3.39
N ALA A 166 -17.43 15.15 -4.62
CA ALA A 166 -18.70 15.85 -4.87
C ALA A 166 -19.93 15.04 -4.42
N ILE A 167 -19.81 13.71 -4.40
CA ILE A 167 -20.80 12.80 -3.80
C ILE A 167 -20.31 12.32 -2.44
N ASP A 168 -21.22 11.76 -1.64
CA ASP A 168 -20.87 11.00 -0.43
C ASP A 168 -20.20 9.66 -0.81
N VAL A 169 -18.92 9.75 -1.15
CA VAL A 169 -18.14 8.61 -1.64
C VAL A 169 -17.86 7.58 -0.54
N GLU A 170 -17.85 8.00 0.73
CA GLU A 170 -17.74 7.07 1.86
C GLU A 170 -18.98 6.19 1.96
N LYS A 171 -20.18 6.77 1.83
CA LYS A 171 -21.42 6.01 1.80
C LYS A 171 -21.49 5.11 0.57
N GLU A 172 -21.15 5.61 -0.60
CA GLU A 172 -21.08 4.81 -1.83
C GLU A 172 -20.17 3.59 -1.66
N ALA A 173 -18.97 3.78 -1.10
CA ALA A 173 -18.04 2.68 -0.82
C ALA A 173 -18.63 1.66 0.18
N LYS A 174 -19.26 2.14 1.26
CA LYS A 174 -19.91 1.27 2.26
C LYS A 174 -21.08 0.48 1.66
N ASP A 175 -21.87 1.10 0.78
CA ASP A 175 -23.01 0.46 0.14
C ASP A 175 -22.55 -0.57 -0.91
N ARG A 176 -21.54 -0.25 -1.73
CA ARG A 176 -20.90 -1.24 -2.64
C ARG A 176 -20.27 -2.40 -1.88
N PHE A 177 -19.62 -2.14 -0.74
CA PHE A 177 -19.02 -3.17 0.11
C PHE A 177 -20.08 -4.13 0.67
N LYS A 178 -21.16 -3.60 1.26
CA LYS A 178 -22.25 -4.43 1.78
C LYS A 178 -22.90 -5.28 0.68
N LYS A 179 -23.11 -4.69 -0.50
CA LYS A 179 -23.64 -5.41 -1.65
C LYS A 179 -22.70 -6.54 -2.09
N LEU A 180 -21.40 -6.27 -2.19
CA LEU A 180 -20.40 -7.27 -2.55
C LEU A 180 -20.42 -8.46 -1.58
N LEU A 181 -20.46 -8.21 -0.28
CA LEU A 181 -20.53 -9.27 0.72
C LEU A 181 -21.84 -10.05 0.66
N ALA A 182 -22.96 -9.40 0.34
CA ALA A 182 -24.25 -10.07 0.19
C ALA A 182 -24.30 -10.95 -1.07
N ASP A 183 -23.81 -10.42 -2.21
CA ASP A 183 -23.79 -11.11 -3.49
C ASP A 183 -22.85 -12.35 -3.46
N GLU A 184 -21.79 -12.31 -2.65
CA GLU A 184 -20.85 -13.42 -2.47
C GLU A 184 -21.18 -14.35 -1.28
N ASP A 185 -22.28 -14.10 -0.55
CA ASP A 185 -22.65 -14.82 0.68
C ASP A 185 -21.54 -14.85 1.76
N ARG A 186 -20.88 -13.70 1.94
CA ARG A 186 -19.73 -13.51 2.86
C ARG A 186 -20.02 -12.55 4.01
N ILE A 187 -21.29 -12.29 4.30
CA ILE A 187 -21.68 -11.44 5.43
C ILE A 187 -21.20 -12.07 6.75
N GLY A 188 -20.42 -11.31 7.53
CA GLY A 188 -19.87 -11.77 8.81
C GLY A 188 -18.62 -12.66 8.68
N SER A 189 -18.17 -12.97 7.47
CA SER A 189 -16.92 -13.69 7.22
C SER A 189 -15.71 -12.80 7.47
N LYS A 190 -14.55 -13.45 7.67
CA LYS A 190 -13.23 -12.79 7.71
C LYS A 190 -13.05 -11.89 6.48
N ILE A 191 -12.54 -10.69 6.70
CA ILE A 191 -12.25 -9.71 5.64
C ILE A 191 -10.92 -10.05 4.97
N ASP A 192 -10.91 -10.11 3.65
CA ASP A 192 -9.73 -10.25 2.82
C ASP A 192 -9.50 -8.96 1.98
N MET A 193 -9.48 -9.04 0.65
CA MET A 193 -9.18 -7.90 -0.22
C MET A 193 -10.43 -7.13 -0.66
N GLU A 194 -11.60 -7.41 -0.09
CA GLU A 194 -12.87 -6.79 -0.50
C GLU A 194 -12.84 -5.26 -0.40
N PRO A 195 -12.32 -4.61 0.67
CA PRO A 195 -12.27 -3.14 0.70
C PRO A 195 -11.39 -2.56 -0.40
N LEU A 196 -10.31 -3.24 -0.78
CA LEU A 196 -9.44 -2.83 -1.88
C LEU A 196 -10.14 -3.00 -3.24
N ARG A 197 -10.93 -4.07 -3.43
CA ARG A 197 -11.79 -4.26 -4.61
C ARG A 197 -12.78 -3.10 -4.77
N ILE A 198 -13.40 -2.66 -3.67
CA ILE A 198 -14.30 -1.50 -3.68
C ILE A 198 -13.56 -0.22 -4.08
N LEU A 199 -12.41 0.06 -3.48
CA LEU A 199 -11.59 1.23 -3.82
C LEU A 199 -11.19 1.21 -5.30
N SER A 200 -10.73 0.06 -5.81
CA SER A 200 -10.40 -0.13 -7.23
C SER A 200 -11.59 0.16 -8.14
N GLY A 201 -12.74 -0.45 -7.83
CA GLY A 201 -13.96 -0.27 -8.62
C GLY A 201 -14.45 1.17 -8.64
N ILE A 202 -14.27 1.92 -7.54
CA ILE A 202 -14.58 3.36 -7.49
C ILE A 202 -13.55 4.16 -8.31
N SER A 203 -12.25 3.85 -8.20
CA SER A 203 -11.20 4.53 -8.97
C SER A 203 -11.36 4.37 -10.49
N LEU A 204 -11.91 3.22 -10.92
CA LEU A 204 -12.19 2.94 -12.33
C LEU A 204 -13.51 3.58 -12.81
N ASP A 205 -14.41 3.96 -11.90
CA ASP A 205 -15.72 4.54 -12.21
C ASP A 205 -15.58 5.99 -12.70
N LYS A 206 -15.71 6.19 -14.01
CA LYS A 206 -15.54 7.51 -14.63
C LYS A 206 -16.61 8.52 -14.21
N ASN A 207 -17.68 8.10 -13.52
CA ASN A 207 -18.68 9.02 -12.95
C ASN A 207 -18.19 9.67 -11.65
N ILE A 208 -17.17 9.11 -10.99
CA ILE A 208 -16.58 9.64 -9.76
C ILE A 208 -15.24 10.26 -10.14
N ARG A 209 -15.28 11.50 -10.64
CA ARG A 209 -14.12 12.18 -11.23
C ARG A 209 -12.94 12.30 -10.26
N GLU A 210 -13.25 12.46 -8.99
CA GLU A 210 -12.35 12.79 -7.89
C GLU A 210 -11.49 11.62 -7.41
N VAL A 211 -11.94 10.38 -7.63
CA VAL A 211 -11.27 9.16 -7.24
C VAL A 211 -10.85 8.46 -8.51
N ASP A 212 -9.56 8.46 -8.82
CA ASP A 212 -9.01 7.95 -10.08
C ASP A 212 -7.52 7.60 -9.87
N GLY A 213 -6.88 7.05 -10.89
CA GLY A 213 -5.47 6.68 -10.87
C GLY A 213 -5.21 5.37 -10.14
N SER A 214 -3.94 4.96 -10.19
CA SER A 214 -3.51 3.68 -9.62
C SER A 214 -3.51 3.70 -8.10
N LEU A 215 -3.79 2.55 -7.50
CA LEU A 215 -3.88 2.44 -6.06
C LEU A 215 -2.50 2.53 -5.39
N GLN A 216 -2.47 3.17 -4.23
CA GLN A 216 -1.34 3.16 -3.32
C GLN A 216 -1.69 2.20 -2.20
N ILE A 217 -0.87 1.17 -1.96
CA ILE A 217 -1.19 0.08 -1.04
C ILE A 217 -0.01 -0.14 -0.12
N ALA A 218 -0.27 -0.24 1.19
CA ALA A 218 0.71 -0.65 2.17
C ALA A 218 0.08 -1.52 3.24
N LYS A 219 0.90 -2.37 3.86
CA LYS A 219 0.51 -3.28 4.94
C LYS A 219 1.39 -3.08 6.15
N ILE A 220 0.81 -3.26 7.33
CA ILE A 220 1.50 -3.30 8.61
C ILE A 220 1.32 -4.71 9.20
N TYR A 221 2.43 -5.32 9.62
CA TYR A 221 2.46 -6.66 10.19
C TYR A 221 2.70 -6.62 11.71
N LYS A 222 2.32 -7.71 12.39
CA LYS A 222 2.60 -7.92 13.83
C LYS A 222 4.09 -7.92 14.20
N SER A 223 4.98 -7.97 13.21
CA SER A 223 6.43 -7.86 13.35
C SER A 223 6.95 -6.42 13.40
N ASN A 224 6.09 -5.41 13.59
CA ASN A 224 6.45 -3.98 13.53
C ASN A 224 7.10 -3.58 12.19
N ARG A 225 6.59 -4.17 11.09
CA ARG A 225 7.06 -3.88 9.75
C ARG A 225 5.91 -3.32 8.91
N THR A 226 6.22 -2.25 8.20
CA THR A 226 5.44 -1.73 7.09
C THR A 226 6.04 -2.21 5.77
N GLU A 227 5.18 -2.50 4.80
CA GLU A 227 5.58 -2.83 3.44
C GLU A 227 4.65 -2.15 2.44
N PHE A 228 5.25 -1.46 1.47
CA PHE A 228 4.53 -0.87 0.36
C PHE A 228 4.50 -1.82 -0.83
N PHE A 229 3.38 -1.81 -1.53
CA PHE A 229 3.14 -2.65 -2.69
C PHE A 229 2.90 -1.77 -3.91
N GLY A 230 3.38 -2.25 -5.06
CA GLY A 230 2.91 -1.76 -6.34
C GLY A 230 1.62 -2.45 -6.75
N ILE A 231 1.05 -2.01 -7.87
CA ILE A 231 -0.11 -2.63 -8.51
C ILE A 231 0.02 -2.46 -10.03
N TYR A 232 -0.35 -3.45 -10.81
CA TYR A 232 -0.54 -3.26 -12.24
C TYR A 232 -1.83 -2.47 -12.49
N TRP A 233 -1.87 -1.57 -13.46
CA TRP A 233 -3.02 -0.67 -13.61
C TRP A 233 -3.32 -0.33 -15.08
N GLU A 234 -4.57 -0.21 -15.54
CA GLU A 234 -5.87 -0.42 -14.87
C GLU A 234 -6.29 -1.91 -14.76
N SER A 235 -5.52 -2.84 -15.33
CA SER A 235 -5.74 -4.30 -15.31
C SER A 235 -4.41 -5.04 -15.16
N SER A 236 -4.44 -6.37 -15.02
CA SER A 236 -3.26 -7.26 -15.05
C SER A 236 -2.34 -7.06 -16.25
N LYS A 237 -2.89 -6.60 -17.39
CA LYS A 237 -2.15 -6.29 -18.63
C LYS A 237 -1.66 -4.84 -18.70
N GLY A 238 -1.90 -4.09 -17.65
CA GLY A 238 -1.52 -2.69 -17.50
C GLY A 238 -0.02 -2.51 -17.31
N LYS A 239 0.35 -1.32 -16.84
CA LYS A 239 1.74 -1.02 -16.48
C LYS A 239 1.93 -1.12 -14.96
N PRO A 240 3.15 -1.44 -14.50
CA PRO A 240 3.43 -1.44 -13.08
C PRO A 240 3.33 -0.02 -12.54
N CYS A 241 2.54 0.16 -11.49
CA CYS A 241 2.41 1.41 -10.77
C CYS A 241 2.88 1.27 -9.32
N PHE A 242 3.51 2.31 -8.78
CA PHE A 242 3.92 2.37 -7.37
C PHE A 242 3.64 3.76 -6.81
N GLN A 243 2.95 3.82 -5.66
CA GLN A 243 2.49 5.07 -5.04
C GLN A 243 1.81 6.03 -6.03
N GLY A 244 0.96 5.48 -6.91
CA GLY A 244 0.23 6.28 -7.89
C GLY A 244 0.98 6.53 -9.19
N ARG A 245 2.30 6.33 -9.25
CA ARG A 245 3.14 6.63 -10.43
C ARG A 245 3.30 5.42 -11.34
N GLU A 246 3.26 5.65 -12.64
CA GLU A 246 3.52 4.64 -13.66
C GLU A 246 5.02 4.42 -13.87
N TYR A 247 5.41 3.15 -14.01
CA TYR A 247 6.77 2.72 -14.32
C TYR A 247 6.77 1.80 -15.54
N ASN A 248 7.95 1.55 -16.10
CA ASN A 248 8.17 0.44 -17.01
C ASN A 248 8.76 -0.75 -16.24
N GLU A 249 8.79 -1.93 -16.85
CA GLU A 249 9.29 -3.15 -16.19
C GLU A 249 10.74 -3.08 -15.71
N ILE A 250 11.56 -2.22 -16.32
CA ILE A 250 12.99 -2.10 -16.03
C ILE A 250 13.23 -1.18 -14.83
N ASN A 251 12.46 -0.09 -14.72
CA ASN A 251 12.68 0.95 -13.72
C ASN A 251 11.65 0.94 -12.57
N LYS A 252 10.73 -0.02 -12.57
CA LYS A 252 9.76 -0.17 -11.49
C LYS A 252 10.48 -0.46 -10.15
N PRO A 253 10.03 0.11 -9.03
CA PRO A 253 10.58 -0.22 -7.71
C PRO A 253 10.57 -1.73 -7.44
N LEU A 254 11.60 -2.22 -6.75
CA LEU A 254 11.77 -3.62 -6.35
C LEU A 254 10.87 -3.97 -5.15
N VAL A 255 9.57 -3.84 -5.35
CA VAL A 255 8.51 -4.21 -4.41
C VAL A 255 7.66 -5.32 -5.02
N ARG A 256 6.76 -5.89 -4.21
CA ARG A 256 5.75 -6.83 -4.71
C ARG A 256 4.60 -6.04 -5.36
N TYR A 257 4.03 -6.58 -6.43
CA TYR A 257 2.95 -5.94 -7.18
C TYR A 257 1.66 -6.74 -7.07
N PHE A 258 0.53 -6.07 -6.91
CA PHE A 258 -0.78 -6.68 -7.00
C PHE A 258 -1.27 -6.76 -8.45
N ASP A 259 -1.99 -7.83 -8.75
CA ASP A 259 -2.90 -7.88 -9.88
C ASP A 259 -4.20 -7.13 -9.51
N PRO A 260 -4.63 -6.10 -10.24
CA PRO A 260 -5.86 -5.35 -9.93
C PRO A 260 -7.15 -6.13 -10.22
N ASP A 261 -7.09 -7.21 -11.00
CA ASP A 261 -8.23 -8.02 -11.39
C ASP A 261 -8.54 -9.08 -10.32
N THR A 262 -7.49 -9.64 -9.68
CA THR A 262 -7.61 -10.70 -8.65
C THR A 262 -7.24 -10.26 -7.24
N PHE A 263 -6.46 -9.18 -7.10
CA PHE A 263 -5.82 -8.74 -5.86
C PHE A 263 -4.87 -9.77 -5.23
N GLU A 264 -4.38 -10.69 -6.05
CA GLU A 264 -3.27 -11.55 -5.69
C GLU A 264 -1.94 -10.84 -5.96
N ILE A 265 -0.91 -11.24 -5.22
CA ILE A 265 0.44 -10.73 -5.48
C ILE A 265 0.97 -11.45 -6.71
N ILE A 266 1.34 -10.66 -7.71
CA ILE A 266 2.04 -11.15 -8.89
C ILE A 266 3.45 -11.54 -8.49
N GLU A 267 3.69 -12.85 -8.43
CA GLU A 267 5.02 -13.43 -8.31
C GLU A 267 5.70 -13.49 -9.69
N SER A 268 5.78 -12.36 -10.41
CA SER A 268 6.08 -12.31 -11.86
C SER A 268 7.47 -12.78 -12.27
N ASP A 269 8.39 -12.99 -11.34
CA ASP A 269 9.79 -13.14 -11.72
C ASP A 269 10.18 -14.61 -11.93
N LEU A 270 9.29 -15.56 -11.66
CA LEU A 270 9.56 -16.99 -11.83
C LEU A 270 8.70 -17.57 -12.96
N PRO A 271 9.31 -18.22 -13.96
CA PRO A 271 8.56 -18.93 -14.98
C PRO A 271 7.74 -20.06 -14.35
N ASN A 272 6.44 -20.08 -14.64
CA ASN A 272 5.54 -21.15 -14.18
C ASN A 272 5.91 -22.52 -14.77
N LYS A 273 6.64 -22.53 -15.89
CA LYS A 273 7.13 -23.74 -16.53
C LYS A 273 8.53 -23.55 -17.10
N LEU A 274 9.40 -24.52 -16.87
CA LEU A 274 10.68 -24.66 -17.55
C LEU A 274 10.62 -25.86 -18.50
N CYS A 275 11.11 -25.67 -19.72
CA CYS A 275 11.13 -26.74 -20.72
C CYS A 275 12.36 -27.65 -20.55
N ASN A 276 13.49 -27.10 -20.09
CA ASN A 276 14.75 -27.83 -19.91
C ASN A 276 15.38 -27.43 -18.58
N ILE A 277 15.54 -28.38 -17.67
CA ILE A 277 16.32 -28.25 -16.44
C ILE A 277 17.50 -29.20 -16.56
N THR A 278 18.68 -28.68 -16.90
CA THR A 278 19.90 -29.48 -17.13
C THR A 278 21.09 -28.95 -16.33
N GLU A 279 22.02 -29.84 -15.98
CA GLU A 279 23.27 -29.48 -15.31
C GLU A 279 24.13 -28.51 -16.15
N GLU A 280 24.02 -28.56 -17.47
CA GLU A 280 24.74 -27.66 -18.38
C GLU A 280 24.30 -26.20 -18.22
N VAL A 281 22.99 -25.97 -18.09
CA VAL A 281 22.40 -24.63 -17.98
C VAL A 281 22.55 -24.07 -16.58
N TYR A 282 22.29 -24.89 -15.56
CA TYR A 282 22.17 -24.44 -14.17
C TYR A 282 23.41 -24.75 -13.32
N GLN A 283 24.33 -25.59 -13.78
CA GLN A 283 25.60 -25.90 -13.11
C GLN A 283 25.39 -26.27 -11.63
N GLU A 284 26.09 -25.61 -10.71
CA GLU A 284 25.99 -25.82 -9.27
C GLU A 284 24.58 -25.58 -8.71
N ASP A 285 23.76 -24.79 -9.42
CA ASP A 285 22.39 -24.46 -9.01
C ASP A 285 21.35 -25.51 -9.49
N TYR A 286 21.76 -26.51 -10.28
CA TYR A 286 20.86 -27.49 -10.90
C TYR A 286 19.95 -28.22 -9.91
N GLU A 287 20.51 -28.77 -8.82
CA GLU A 287 19.72 -29.49 -7.81
C GLU A 287 18.70 -28.56 -7.14
N THR A 288 19.09 -27.31 -6.87
CA THR A 288 18.18 -26.31 -6.28
C THR A 288 17.01 -25.99 -7.22
N VAL A 289 17.27 -25.83 -8.52
CA VAL A 289 16.20 -25.60 -9.52
C VAL A 289 15.31 -26.83 -9.64
N LYS A 290 15.90 -28.02 -9.78
CA LYS A 290 15.16 -29.28 -9.91
C LYS A 290 14.27 -29.56 -8.70
N GLU A 291 14.73 -29.26 -7.49
CA GLU A 291 13.91 -29.40 -6.29
C GLU A 291 12.68 -28.47 -6.28
N CYS A 292 12.73 -27.35 -7.01
CA CYS A 292 11.65 -26.37 -7.02
C CYS A 292 10.60 -26.58 -8.13
N PHE A 293 10.90 -27.43 -9.12
CA PHE A 293 9.98 -27.77 -10.20
C PHE A 293 9.57 -29.24 -10.12
N ASP A 294 8.37 -29.57 -10.59
CA ASP A 294 7.92 -30.96 -10.69
C ASP A 294 8.52 -31.67 -11.93
N ASP A 295 8.25 -32.97 -12.07
CA ASP A 295 8.74 -33.77 -13.20
C ASP A 295 8.20 -33.28 -14.55
N GLY A 296 7.10 -32.53 -14.56
CA GLY A 296 6.53 -31.88 -15.75
C GLY A 296 7.14 -30.51 -16.07
N GLY A 297 8.10 -30.07 -15.27
CA GLY A 297 8.77 -28.78 -15.38
C GLY A 297 7.90 -27.61 -14.88
N PHE A 298 6.84 -27.85 -14.11
CA PHE A 298 6.01 -26.80 -13.51
C PHE A 298 6.53 -26.39 -12.14
N LEU A 299 6.43 -25.10 -11.83
CA LEU A 299 6.85 -24.56 -10.54
C LEU A 299 5.96 -25.13 -9.42
N LYS A 300 6.57 -25.68 -8.36
CA LYS A 300 5.83 -26.23 -7.22
C LYS A 300 5.09 -25.12 -6.48
N GLY A 301 3.82 -25.34 -6.15
CA GLY A 301 2.97 -24.33 -5.48
C GLY A 301 3.30 -24.09 -4.00
N ASN A 302 4.10 -24.96 -3.37
CA ASN A 302 4.41 -24.91 -1.93
C ASN A 302 5.83 -24.38 -1.63
N LEU A 303 6.43 -23.62 -2.55
CA LEU A 303 7.76 -23.06 -2.35
C LEU A 303 7.78 -21.99 -1.28
N THR A 304 8.82 -22.03 -0.45
CA THR A 304 9.10 -20.97 0.52
C THR A 304 9.57 -19.70 -0.19
N GLU A 305 9.35 -18.53 0.43
CA GLU A 305 9.85 -17.26 -0.11
C GLU A 305 11.37 -17.24 -0.30
N LYS A 306 12.12 -17.96 0.55
CA LYS A 306 13.57 -18.11 0.41
C LYS A 306 13.91 -18.86 -0.88
N GLN A 307 13.23 -19.98 -1.17
CA GLN A 307 13.45 -20.73 -2.41
C GLN A 307 13.09 -19.89 -3.64
N LYS A 308 11.96 -19.18 -3.61
CA LYS A 308 11.58 -18.27 -4.70
C LYS A 308 12.63 -17.18 -4.93
N TYR A 309 13.15 -16.57 -3.86
CA TYR A 309 14.22 -15.59 -3.95
C TYR A 309 15.50 -16.18 -4.56
N THR A 310 15.92 -17.37 -4.11
CA THR A 310 17.09 -18.07 -4.64
C THR A 310 16.92 -18.37 -6.14
N LEU A 311 15.76 -18.87 -6.57
CA LEU A 311 15.48 -19.10 -7.99
C LEU A 311 15.62 -17.83 -8.84
N ARG A 312 15.15 -16.68 -8.33
CA ARG A 312 15.30 -15.40 -9.05
C ARG A 312 16.78 -15.02 -9.25
N LEU A 313 17.63 -15.26 -8.26
CA LEU A 313 19.06 -15.02 -8.38
C LEU A 313 19.71 -15.97 -9.40
N ILE A 314 19.35 -17.25 -9.35
CA ILE A 314 19.83 -18.27 -10.28
C ILE A 314 19.47 -17.87 -11.72
N PHE A 315 18.21 -17.53 -11.98
CA PHE A 315 17.76 -17.17 -13.34
C PHE A 315 18.42 -15.88 -13.85
N LYS A 316 18.66 -14.89 -13.00
CA LYS A 316 19.43 -13.70 -13.38
C LYS A 316 20.87 -14.05 -13.76
N ASN A 317 21.52 -14.92 -12.98
CA ASN A 317 22.89 -15.37 -13.25
C ASN A 317 22.97 -16.17 -14.56
N VAL A 318 22.09 -17.16 -14.74
CA VAL A 318 22.01 -17.97 -15.97
C VAL A 318 21.74 -17.09 -17.19
N ALA A 319 20.77 -16.16 -17.12
CA ALA A 319 20.49 -15.25 -18.22
C ALA A 319 21.70 -14.38 -18.58
N TYR A 320 22.44 -13.90 -17.58
CA TYR A 320 23.65 -13.13 -17.79
C TYR A 320 24.77 -13.98 -18.43
N LYS A 321 25.02 -15.20 -17.92
CA LYS A 321 26.00 -16.14 -18.49
C LYS A 321 25.68 -16.47 -19.95
N GLN A 322 24.42 -16.81 -20.25
CA GLN A 322 23.97 -17.08 -21.62
C GLN A 322 24.15 -15.87 -22.52
N PHE A 323 23.84 -14.67 -22.03
CA PHE A 323 24.09 -13.44 -22.78
C PHE A 323 25.58 -13.25 -23.11
N ILE A 324 26.49 -13.47 -22.15
CA ILE A 324 27.94 -13.38 -22.39
C ILE A 324 28.39 -14.42 -23.40
N MET A 325 27.97 -15.69 -23.25
CA MET A 325 28.31 -16.75 -24.20
C MET A 325 27.87 -16.40 -25.63
N LEU A 326 26.68 -15.83 -25.79
CA LEU A 326 26.20 -15.38 -27.11
C LEU A 326 27.04 -14.25 -27.70
N GLN A 327 27.58 -13.35 -26.87
CA GLN A 327 28.51 -12.32 -27.35
C GLN A 327 29.84 -12.93 -27.78
N GLU A 328 30.41 -13.84 -26.98
CA GLU A 328 31.66 -14.54 -27.30
C GLU A 328 31.55 -15.39 -28.58
N GLU A 329 30.44 -16.11 -28.76
CA GLU A 329 30.16 -16.86 -29.98
C GLU A 329 30.02 -15.94 -31.21
N SER A 330 29.39 -14.77 -31.03
CA SER A 330 29.24 -13.79 -32.11
C SER A 330 30.59 -13.18 -32.52
N GLU A 331 31.47 -12.87 -31.56
CA GLU A 331 32.82 -12.40 -31.81
C GLU A 331 33.69 -13.49 -32.47
N ALA A 332 33.61 -14.73 -32.01
CA ALA A 332 34.33 -15.86 -32.62
C ALA A 332 33.91 -16.09 -34.07
N GLN A 333 32.61 -15.93 -34.40
CA GLN A 333 32.11 -16.05 -35.77
C GLN A 333 32.53 -14.88 -36.68
N LEU A 334 32.77 -13.69 -36.13
CA LEU A 334 33.32 -12.55 -36.86
C LEU A 334 34.80 -12.76 -37.22
N HIS A 335 35.60 -13.28 -36.28
CA HIS A 335 37.01 -13.59 -36.51
C HIS A 335 37.29 -14.77 -37.45
N ILE A 336 36.31 -15.65 -37.69
CA ILE A 336 36.42 -16.74 -38.67
C ILE A 336 36.11 -16.27 -40.11
N LYS A 337 35.50 -15.09 -40.27
CA LYS A 337 35.10 -14.53 -41.58
C LYS A 337 36.09 -13.49 -42.14
N GLU A 338 37.08 -13.06 -41.35
CA GLU A 338 38.27 -12.32 -41.81
C GLU A 338 39.41 -13.30 -42.14
#